data_AF-A0A1E8F1R6-F1
#
_entry.id   AF-A0A1E8F1R6-F1
#
_cell.length_a   1.000
_cell.length_b   1.000
_cell.length_c   1.000
_cell.angle_alpha   90.00
_cell.angle_beta   90.00
_cell.angle_gamma   90.00
#
_symmetry.space_group_name_H-M   'P 1'
#
loop_
_entity.id
_entity.type
_entity.pdbx_description
1 polymer ?
#
loop_
_entity_poly.entity_id
_entity_poly.type
_entity_poly.pdbx_seq_one_letter_code
_entity_poly.pdbx_strand_id
1 'polypeptide(L)'
;MLNTKIKKGFSLIEVMCSLTVFSILFIQLVVIQVNNNKLKYYNYKMNEYVTIMEFIKNDLIYNSTYEEIIQLKNSNNIYITNENLKLDTIKKNNILNLFTNIKPHEENYLVLHIHEKEKLNLNLKIYGKVLNKNKIIECNISKEKDL
;
A
#
# COMPACT_ATOMS: atom_id res chain seq x y z
N MET A 1 58.82 42.49 4.19
CA MET A 1 57.99 42.20 5.38
C MET A 1 56.56 42.63 5.09
N LEU A 2 55.70 41.70 4.67
CA LEU A 2 54.27 41.98 4.46
C LEU A 2 53.58 41.90 5.82
N ASN A 3 53.30 43.07 6.40
CA ASN A 3 52.65 43.22 7.69
C ASN A 3 51.12 43.03 7.52
N THR A 4 50.63 41.80 7.60
CA THR A 4 49.19 41.53 7.60
C THR A 4 48.61 41.91 8.95
N LYS A 5 48.06 43.13 9.05
CA LYS A 5 47.18 43.52 10.15
C LYS A 5 45.95 42.60 10.14
N ILE A 6 45.96 41.57 10.96
CA ILE A 6 44.80 40.69 11.20
C ILE A 6 43.70 41.55 11.83
N LYS A 7 42.73 41.98 11.02
CA LYS A 7 41.54 42.70 11.46
C LYS A 7 40.63 41.72 12.22
N LYS A 8 40.71 41.71 13.55
CA LYS A 8 39.89 40.86 14.46
C LYS A 8 38.36 41.07 14.38
N GLY A 9 37.86 41.92 13.48
CA GLY A 9 36.44 42.27 13.37
C GLY A 9 35.59 41.41 12.41
N PHE A 10 36.20 40.68 11.48
CA PHE A 10 35.44 39.92 10.46
C PHE A 10 35.21 38.44 10.80
N SER A 11 35.85 37.92 11.86
CA SER A 11 35.75 36.49 12.24
C SER A 11 34.33 36.09 12.65
N LEU A 12 33.57 36.98 13.28
CA LEU A 12 32.18 36.70 13.67
C LEU A 12 31.27 36.54 12.45
N ILE A 13 31.42 37.42 11.45
CA ILE A 13 30.63 37.39 10.20
C ILE A 13 30.93 36.11 9.43
N GLU A 14 32.20 35.70 9.37
CA GLU A 14 32.62 34.47 8.70
C GLU A 14 31.98 33.23 9.35
N VAL A 15 32.01 33.15 10.68
CA VAL A 15 31.35 32.05 11.43
C VAL A 15 29.84 32.05 11.20
N MET A 16 29.19 33.22 11.19
CA MET A 16 27.75 33.33 10.92
C MET A 16 27.39 32.90 9.49
N CYS A 17 28.21 33.28 8.50
CA CYS A 17 28.04 32.85 7.12
C CYS A 17 28.19 31.33 6.99
N SER A 18 29.24 30.75 7.56
CA SER A 18 29.46 29.30 7.56
C SER A 18 28.31 28.55 8.23
N LEU A 19 27.83 29.04 9.38
CA LEU A 19 26.69 28.44 10.08
C LEU A 19 25.42 28.51 9.24
N THR A 20 25.16 29.64 8.58
CA THR A 20 23.97 29.80 7.73
C THR A 20 24.00 28.85 6.55
N VAL A 21 25.13 28.76 5.84
CA VAL A 21 25.30 27.81 4.73
C VAL A 21 25.13 26.38 5.22
N PHE A 22 25.74 26.02 6.36
CA PHE A 22 25.57 24.70 6.95
C PHE A 22 24.11 24.42 7.32
N SER A 23 23.40 25.36 7.95
CA SER A 23 21.99 25.20 8.32
C SER A 23 21.10 24.98 7.10
N ILE A 24 21.32 25.73 6.01
CA ILE A 24 20.58 25.53 4.76
C ILE A 24 20.80 24.10 4.24
N LEU A 25 22.05 23.67 4.11
CA LEU A 25 22.39 22.32 3.65
C LEU A 25 21.81 21.25 4.57
N PHE A 26 21.90 21.45 5.88
CA PHE A 26 21.40 20.52 6.88
C PHE A 26 19.88 20.36 6.80
N ILE A 27 19.13 21.46 6.67
CA ILE A 27 17.67 21.41 6.49
C ILE A 27 17.31 20.63 5.21
N GLN A 28 18.04 20.85 4.11
CA GLN A 28 17.81 20.10 2.88
C GLN A 28 18.05 18.60 3.08
N LEU A 29 19.13 18.21 3.77
CA LEU A 29 19.41 16.80 4.08
C LEU A 29 18.28 16.18 4.91
N VAL A 30 17.77 16.89 5.91
CA VAL A 30 16.63 16.43 6.73
C VAL A 30 15.39 16.24 5.87
N VAL A 31 15.06 17.20 4.99
CA VAL A 31 13.91 17.11 4.09
C VAL A 31 14.04 15.91 3.14
N ILE A 32 15.22 15.70 2.56
CA ILE A 32 15.51 14.54 1.71
C ILE A 32 15.29 13.24 2.49
N GLN A 33 15.79 13.14 3.71
CA GLN A 33 15.65 11.94 4.53
C GLN A 33 14.18 11.65 4.88
N VAL A 34 13.42 12.68 5.23
CA VAL A 34 11.97 12.55 5.49
C VAL A 34 11.24 12.07 4.23
N ASN A 35 11.56 12.62 3.06
CA ASN A 35 10.95 12.22 1.80
C ASN A 35 11.34 10.79 1.39
N ASN A 36 12.60 10.40 1.61
CA ASN A 36 13.06 9.04 1.38
C ASN A 36 12.29 8.03 2.26
N ASN A 37 12.10 8.35 3.55
CA ASN A 37 11.30 7.52 4.43
C ASN A 37 9.83 7.42 3.99
N LYS A 38 9.23 8.53 3.55
CA LYS A 38 7.86 8.51 2.97
C LYS A 38 7.79 7.61 1.73
N LEU A 39 8.78 7.68 0.84
CA LEU A 39 8.83 6.85 -0.36
C LEU A 39 9.01 5.36 -0.02
N LYS A 40 9.90 5.03 0.92
CA LYS A 40 10.08 3.66 1.42
C LYS A 40 8.78 3.10 2.00
N TYR A 41 8.09 3.88 2.83
CA TYR A 41 6.80 3.49 3.40
C TYR A 41 5.75 3.29 2.32
N TYR A 42 5.69 4.19 1.34
CA TYR A 42 4.78 4.07 0.19
C TYR A 42 5.02 2.78 -0.58
N ASN A 43 6.27 2.50 -0.95
CA ASN A 43 6.63 1.30 -1.70
C ASN A 43 6.35 0.02 -0.90
N TYR A 44 6.66 0.02 0.39
CA TYR A 44 6.35 -1.09 1.28
C TYR A 44 4.85 -1.39 1.30
N LYS A 45 4.00 -0.36 1.49
CA LYS A 45 2.54 -0.53 1.51
C LYS A 45 1.98 -0.96 0.15
N MET A 46 2.48 -0.41 -0.94
CA MET A 46 2.07 -0.83 -2.28
C MET A 46 2.46 -2.29 -2.55
N ASN A 47 3.68 -2.68 -2.18
CA ASN A 47 4.11 -4.07 -2.31
C ASN A 47 3.24 -5.02 -1.48
N GLU A 48 2.94 -4.65 -0.23
CA GLU A 48 2.04 -5.40 0.65
C GLU A 48 0.67 -5.65 -0.01
N TYR A 49 0.04 -4.59 -0.55
CA TYR A 49 -1.25 -4.72 -1.23
C TYR A 49 -1.17 -5.56 -2.50
N VAL A 50 -0.12 -5.40 -3.32
CA VAL A 50 0.07 -6.21 -4.52
C VAL A 50 0.26 -7.68 -4.16
N THR A 51 1.08 -8.00 -3.16
CA THR A 51 1.30 -9.39 -2.72
C THR A 51 0.01 -10.00 -2.18
N ILE A 52 -0.77 -9.25 -1.38
CA ILE A 52 -2.09 -9.70 -0.90
C ILE A 52 -3.03 -9.98 -2.08
N MET A 53 -3.11 -9.05 -3.03
CA MET A 53 -3.94 -9.17 -4.21
C MET A 53 -3.57 -10.41 -5.02
N GLU A 54 -2.27 -10.63 -5.27
CA GLU A 54 -1.78 -11.80 -6.01
C GLU A 54 -2.10 -13.11 -5.30
N PHE A 55 -1.97 -13.15 -3.98
CA PHE A 55 -2.30 -14.35 -3.21
C PHE A 55 -3.79 -14.67 -3.31
N ILE A 56 -4.67 -13.68 -3.08
CA ILE A 56 -6.12 -13.86 -3.19
C ILE A 56 -6.52 -14.26 -4.61
N LYS A 57 -5.96 -13.58 -5.60
CA LYS A 57 -6.16 -13.88 -7.02
C LYS A 57 -5.83 -15.33 -7.34
N ASN A 58 -4.64 -15.79 -6.94
CA ASN A 58 -4.18 -17.14 -7.24
C ASN A 58 -5.05 -18.19 -6.54
N ASP A 59 -5.45 -17.95 -5.29
CA ASP A 59 -6.33 -18.87 -4.58
C ASP A 59 -7.71 -18.99 -5.24
N LEU A 60 -8.31 -17.87 -5.65
CA LEU A 60 -9.58 -17.88 -6.39
C LEU A 60 -9.48 -18.61 -7.74
N ILE A 61 -8.35 -18.46 -8.45
CA ILE A 61 -8.13 -19.11 -9.74
C ILE A 61 -7.87 -20.61 -9.58
N TYR A 62 -7.00 -21.02 -8.65
CA TYR A 62 -6.46 -22.37 -8.62
C TYR A 62 -7.03 -23.25 -7.50
N ASN A 63 -7.49 -22.66 -6.39
CA ASN A 63 -7.89 -23.41 -5.19
C ASN A 63 -9.38 -23.30 -4.86
N SER A 64 -10.09 -22.31 -5.39
CA SER A 64 -11.55 -22.20 -5.28
C SER A 64 -12.22 -22.78 -6.51
N THR A 65 -13.37 -23.44 -6.35
CA THR A 65 -14.20 -23.94 -7.44
C THR A 65 -15.15 -22.87 -7.98
N TYR A 66 -15.70 -23.10 -9.17
CA TYR A 66 -16.73 -22.21 -9.75
C TYR A 66 -17.95 -22.05 -8.82
N GLU A 67 -18.38 -23.15 -8.20
CA GLU A 67 -19.57 -23.20 -7.33
C GLU A 67 -19.35 -22.46 -6.01
N GLU A 68 -18.17 -22.60 -5.40
CA GLU A 68 -17.81 -21.86 -4.18
C GLU A 68 -17.81 -20.34 -4.39
N ILE A 69 -17.30 -19.88 -5.54
CA ILE A 69 -17.30 -18.45 -5.87
C ILE A 69 -18.72 -17.93 -6.10
N ILE A 70 -19.59 -18.74 -6.71
CA ILE A 70 -21.02 -18.40 -6.82
C ILE A 70 -21.69 -18.36 -5.45
N GLN A 71 -21.33 -19.25 -4.53
CA GLN A 71 -21.87 -19.22 -3.18
C GLN A 71 -21.49 -17.92 -2.45
N LEU A 72 -20.27 -17.40 -2.63
CA LEU A 72 -19.89 -16.07 -2.12
C LEU A 72 -20.79 -14.97 -2.66
N LYS A 73 -21.07 -14.98 -3.98
CA LYS A 73 -22.00 -14.04 -4.60
C LYS A 73 -23.41 -14.16 -4.01
N ASN A 74 -23.94 -15.38 -3.90
CA ASN A 74 -25.30 -15.64 -3.43
C ASN A 74 -25.49 -15.31 -1.95
N SER A 75 -24.46 -15.50 -1.12
CA SER A 75 -24.44 -15.12 0.30
C SER A 75 -24.08 -13.65 0.52
N ASN A 76 -23.76 -12.92 -0.56
CA ASN A 76 -23.23 -11.55 -0.52
C ASN A 76 -21.93 -11.42 0.31
N ASN A 77 -21.19 -12.51 0.51
CA ASN A 77 -19.88 -12.52 1.17
C ASN A 77 -18.82 -12.01 0.20
N ILE A 78 -18.73 -10.69 0.06
CA ILE A 78 -17.89 -10.03 -0.95
C ILE A 78 -16.83 -9.09 -0.36
N TYR A 79 -16.77 -8.94 0.96
CA TYR A 79 -15.84 -8.04 1.64
C TYR A 79 -14.79 -8.78 2.45
N ILE A 80 -13.55 -8.28 2.52
CA ILE A 80 -12.55 -8.70 3.51
C ILE A 80 -12.13 -7.48 4.32
N THR A 81 -12.23 -7.58 5.65
CA THR A 81 -11.89 -6.51 6.61
C THR A 81 -10.39 -6.26 6.72
N ASN A 82 -9.96 -5.12 7.27
CA ASN A 82 -8.54 -4.81 7.45
C ASN A 82 -7.81 -5.82 8.34
N GLU A 83 -8.49 -6.36 9.35
CA GLU A 83 -7.94 -7.36 10.26
C GLU A 83 -7.53 -8.64 9.51
N ASN A 84 -8.35 -9.03 8.53
CA ASN A 84 -8.13 -10.18 7.66
C ASN A 84 -7.24 -9.84 6.45
N LEU A 85 -7.08 -8.56 6.11
CA LEU A 85 -6.24 -8.08 5.01
C LEU A 85 -4.76 -8.00 5.40
N LYS A 86 -4.23 -9.08 5.99
CA LYS A 86 -2.83 -9.22 6.37
C LYS A 86 -2.27 -10.50 5.77
N LEU A 87 -1.06 -10.42 5.24
CA LEU A 87 -0.38 -11.55 4.58
C LEU A 87 -0.36 -12.82 5.44
N ASP A 88 -0.07 -12.69 6.73
CA ASP A 88 -0.02 -13.83 7.65
C ASP A 88 -1.40 -14.44 7.90
N THR A 89 -2.45 -13.61 7.98
CA THR A 89 -3.83 -14.08 8.15
C THR A 89 -4.28 -14.82 6.90
N ILE A 90 -4.00 -14.25 5.73
CA ILE A 90 -4.42 -14.81 4.44
C ILE A 90 -3.71 -16.14 4.15
N LYS A 91 -2.43 -16.26 4.49
CA LYS A 91 -1.66 -17.50 4.29
C LYS A 91 -2.10 -18.66 5.18
N LYS A 92 -2.66 -18.37 6.36
CA LYS A 92 -3.01 -19.40 7.36
C LYS A 92 -4.45 -19.89 7.26
N ASN A 93 -5.31 -19.17 6.54
CA ASN A 93 -6.73 -19.44 6.46
C ASN A 93 -7.15 -19.74 5.01
N ASN A 94 -8.24 -20.47 4.86
CA ASN A 94 -8.92 -20.54 3.56
C ASN A 94 -9.51 -19.16 3.24
N ILE A 95 -9.19 -18.61 2.07
CA ILE A 95 -9.59 -17.27 1.67
C ILE A 95 -11.10 -17.10 1.59
N LEU A 96 -11.83 -18.15 1.18
CA LEU A 96 -13.29 -18.11 1.09
C LEU A 96 -13.93 -17.79 2.46
N ASN A 97 -13.31 -18.21 3.57
CA ASN A 97 -13.79 -17.96 4.93
C ASN A 97 -13.48 -16.55 5.44
N LEU A 98 -12.60 -15.81 4.76
CA LEU A 98 -12.25 -14.44 5.13
C LEU A 98 -13.27 -13.42 4.59
N PHE A 99 -14.11 -13.84 3.64
CA PHE A 99 -15.15 -13.00 3.08
C PHE A 99 -16.35 -12.87 4.03
N THR A 100 -16.86 -11.65 4.13
CA THR A 100 -18.03 -11.27 4.92
C THR A 100 -19.02 -10.47 4.09
N ASN A 101 -20.29 -10.51 4.49
CA ASN A 101 -21.37 -9.71 3.92
C ASN A 101 -21.49 -8.32 4.53
N ILE A 102 -20.75 -8.03 5.60
CA ILE A 102 -20.75 -6.73 6.27
C ILE A 102 -19.70 -5.85 5.61
N LYS A 103 -20.14 -4.75 5.01
CA LYS A 103 -19.22 -3.73 4.49
C LYS A 103 -18.42 -3.14 5.66
N PRO A 104 -17.08 -3.19 5.63
CA PRO A 104 -16.26 -2.63 6.70
C PRO A 104 -16.44 -1.12 6.81
N HIS A 105 -16.50 -0.61 8.03
CA HIS A 105 -16.46 0.83 8.32
C HIS A 105 -15.05 1.41 8.24
N GLU A 106 -14.04 0.54 8.22
CA GLU A 106 -12.62 0.89 8.21
C GLU A 106 -12.17 1.44 6.85
N GLU A 107 -11.07 2.21 6.84
CA GLU A 107 -10.52 2.80 5.61
C GLU A 107 -9.88 1.77 4.67
N ASN A 108 -9.44 0.62 5.22
CA ASN A 108 -8.76 -0.43 4.47
C ASN A 108 -9.61 -1.70 4.38
N TYR A 109 -9.95 -2.13 3.17
CA TYR A 109 -10.69 -3.39 2.96
C TYR A 109 -10.60 -3.84 1.52
N LEU A 110 -10.90 -5.10 1.26
CA LEU A 110 -11.06 -5.64 -0.09
C LEU A 110 -12.54 -5.84 -0.40
N VAL A 111 -12.90 -5.62 -1.67
CA VAL A 111 -14.19 -5.96 -2.26
C VAL A 111 -13.97 -6.88 -3.44
N LEU A 112 -14.80 -7.91 -3.55
CA LEU A 112 -14.88 -8.81 -4.69
C LEU A 112 -16.20 -8.56 -5.43
N HIS A 113 -16.12 -8.10 -6.67
CA HIS A 113 -17.26 -7.99 -7.56
C HIS A 113 -17.31 -9.20 -8.49
N ILE A 114 -18.44 -9.90 -8.52
CA ILE A 114 -18.62 -11.14 -9.28
C ILE A 114 -19.67 -10.91 -10.36
N HIS A 115 -19.25 -10.97 -11.62
CA HIS A 115 -20.12 -10.86 -12.79
C HIS A 115 -20.20 -12.21 -13.50
N GLU A 116 -21.41 -12.71 -13.64
CA GLU A 116 -21.68 -14.00 -14.26
C GLU A 116 -22.22 -13.78 -15.67
N LYS A 117 -21.49 -14.26 -16.68
CA LYS A 117 -21.92 -14.31 -18.09
C LYS A 117 -21.62 -15.72 -18.62
N GLU A 118 -20.85 -15.84 -19.70
CA GLU A 118 -20.33 -17.13 -20.21
C GLU A 118 -19.21 -17.70 -19.32
N LYS A 119 -18.50 -16.83 -18.60
CA LYS A 119 -17.46 -17.15 -17.62
C LYS A 119 -17.68 -16.28 -16.38
N LEU A 120 -17.11 -16.67 -15.23
CA LEU A 120 -17.10 -15.81 -14.05
C LEU A 120 -16.02 -14.74 -14.22
N ASN A 121 -16.45 -13.48 -14.23
CA ASN A 121 -15.55 -12.34 -14.21
C ASN A 121 -15.50 -11.76 -12.80
N LEU A 122 -14.34 -11.82 -12.18
CA LEU A 122 -14.10 -11.36 -10.82
C LEU A 122 -13.27 -10.09 -10.87
N ASN A 123 -13.74 -9.04 -10.22
CA ASN A 123 -13.01 -7.80 -10.03
C ASN A 123 -12.72 -7.62 -8.55
N LEU A 124 -11.45 -7.72 -8.19
CA LEU A 124 -10.95 -7.51 -6.84
C LEU A 124 -10.51 -6.06 -6.70
N LYS A 125 -10.93 -5.39 -5.63
CA LYS A 125 -10.53 -4.02 -5.29
C LYS A 125 -10.10 -3.92 -3.85
N ILE A 126 -8.84 -3.54 -3.62
CA ILE A 126 -8.37 -3.12 -2.30
C ILE A 126 -8.53 -1.61 -2.20
N TYR A 127 -9.34 -1.18 -1.27
CA TYR A 127 -9.41 0.19 -0.79
C TYR A 127 -8.42 0.33 0.35
N GLY A 128 -7.57 1.35 0.30
CA GLY A 128 -6.70 1.65 1.44
C GLY A 128 -6.11 3.05 1.41
N LYS A 129 -5.34 3.39 2.45
CA LYS A 129 -4.76 4.71 2.62
C LYS A 129 -3.24 4.64 2.77
N VAL A 130 -2.54 5.37 1.91
CA VAL A 130 -1.07 5.47 1.94
C VAL A 130 -0.67 6.93 1.99
N LEU A 131 0.09 7.34 3.01
CA LEU A 131 0.49 8.74 3.25
C LEU A 131 -0.71 9.71 3.23
N ASN A 132 -1.80 9.34 3.93
CA ASN A 132 -3.06 10.08 3.99
C ASN A 132 -3.79 10.27 2.64
N LYS A 133 -3.39 9.55 1.60
CA LYS A 133 -4.09 9.54 0.31
C LYS A 133 -4.82 8.21 0.12
N ASN A 134 -6.09 8.30 -0.24
CA ASN A 134 -6.87 7.13 -0.61
C ASN A 134 -6.29 6.53 -1.90
N LYS A 135 -6.21 5.21 -1.91
CA LYS A 135 -5.68 4.40 -2.99
C LYS A 135 -6.62 3.23 -3.22
N ILE A 136 -6.83 2.93 -4.49
CA ILE A 136 -7.59 1.78 -4.94
C ILE A 136 -6.65 0.98 -5.83
N ILE A 137 -6.48 -0.29 -5.50
CA ILE A 137 -5.71 -1.24 -6.28
C ILE A 137 -6.71 -2.27 -6.78
N GLU A 138 -6.76 -2.46 -8.09
CA GLU A 138 -7.74 -3.33 -8.71
C GLU A 138 -7.10 -4.41 -9.57
N CYS A 139 -7.75 -5.57 -9.62
CA CYS A 139 -7.35 -6.70 -10.43
C CYS A 139 -8.59 -7.36 -11.01
N ASN A 140 -8.55 -7.66 -12.31
CA ASN A 140 -9.59 -8.41 -13.01
C ASN A 140 -9.08 -9.81 -13.30
N ILE A 141 -9.91 -10.80 -13.04
CA ILE A 141 -9.66 -12.21 -13.37
C ILE A 141 -10.92 -12.85 -13.93
N SER A 142 -10.71 -13.88 -14.75
CA SER A 142 -11.79 -14.68 -15.32
C SER A 142 -11.57 -16.13 -14.95
N LYS A 143 -12.65 -16.82 -14.58
CA LYS A 143 -12.65 -18.25 -14.27
C LYS A 143 -13.70 -18.97 -15.10
N GLU A 144 -13.30 -20.08 -15.70
CA GLU A 144 -14.18 -20.96 -16.47
C GLU A 144 -14.84 -21.98 -15.54
N LYS A 145 -15.97 -22.54 -15.97
CA LYS A 145 -16.56 -23.67 -15.28
C LYS A 145 -15.76 -24.91 -15.68
N ASP A 146 -15.10 -25.54 -14.72
CA ASP A 146 -14.45 -26.83 -14.96
C ASP A 146 -15.54 -27.84 -15.39
N LEU A 147 -15.34 -28.45 -16.57
CA LEU A 147 -16.27 -29.39 -17.23
C LEU A 147 -16.29 -30.76 -16.53
#